data_AF-H3ASL6-F1
#
_entry.id   AF-H3ASL6-F1
#
_cell.length_a   1.000
_cell.length_b   1.000
_cell.length_c   1.000
_cell.angle_alpha   90.00
_cell.angle_beta   90.00
_cell.angle_gamma   90.00
#
_symmetry.space_group_name_H-M   'P 1'
#
loop_
_entity.id
_entity.type
_entity.pdbx_description
1 polymer ?
#
loop_
_entity_poly.entity_id
_entity_poly.type
_entity_poly.pdbx_seq_one_letter_code
_entity_poly.pdbx_strand_id
1 'polypeptide(L)'
;MCEVLYFSNIVIKVFWDLHSAQGSFYQCEELGEKLIHDQDVEWLKEADVVVAEVTQPSLGVGYEIGRAVALNKRILCLFRPLTGRVLSAMIRGAENGVQFQVCDYVEKDLERTIQEYFEKLPPAPVKMSL
;
A
#
# COMPACT_ATOMS: atom_id res chain seq x y z
N MET A 1 8.94 -3.40 -4.41
CA MET A 1 8.87 -4.69 -3.67
C MET A 1 7.56 -4.68 -2.88
N CYS A 2 6.84 -5.80 -2.82
CA CYS A 2 5.64 -5.94 -1.99
C CYS A 2 5.93 -6.90 -0.84
N GLU A 3 5.43 -6.59 0.35
CA GLU A 3 5.49 -7.47 1.53
C GLU A 3 4.16 -7.44 2.29
N VAL A 4 3.91 -8.48 3.08
CA VAL A 4 2.76 -8.58 3.98
C VAL A 4 3.27 -8.60 5.42
N LEU A 5 2.75 -7.69 6.24
CA LEU A 5 3.09 -7.57 7.66
C LEU A 5 1.88 -7.94 8.51
N TYR A 6 2.13 -8.65 9.61
CA TYR A 6 1.12 -9.07 10.57
C TYR A 6 1.36 -8.36 11.89
N PHE A 7 0.44 -7.47 12.29
CA PHE A 7 0.51 -6.74 13.56
C PHE A 7 -0.74 -7.00 14.38
N SER A 8 -0.58 -7.75 15.48
CA SER A 8 -1.68 -8.20 16.34
C SER A 8 -2.78 -8.92 15.54
N ASN A 9 -3.85 -8.21 15.17
CA ASN A 9 -5.00 -8.74 14.41
C ASN A 9 -5.20 -8.01 13.06
N ILE A 10 -4.20 -7.27 12.59
CA ILE A 10 -4.25 -6.49 11.34
C ILE A 10 -3.24 -7.07 10.35
N VAL A 11 -3.72 -7.34 9.14
CA VAL A 11 -2.90 -7.74 7.99
C VAL A 11 -2.65 -6.51 7.11
N ILE A 12 -1.38 -6.17 6.88
CA ILE A 12 -0.98 -5.00 6.11
C ILE A 12 -0.24 -5.46 4.86
N LYS A 13 -0.68 -5.05 3.67
CA LYS A 13 0.09 -5.21 2.43
C LYS A 13 0.80 -3.89 2.09
N VAL A 14 2.12 -3.93 1.95
CA VAL A 14 2.95 -2.73 1.78
C VAL A 14 3.66 -2.72 0.44
N PHE A 15 3.64 -1.57 -0.25
CA PHE A 15 4.40 -1.31 -1.47
C PHE A 15 5.47 -0.24 -1.25
N TRP A 16 6.73 -0.61 -1.47
CA TRP A 16 7.88 0.29 -1.32
C TRP A 16 8.56 0.62 -2.65
N ASP A 17 9.01 1.88 -2.76
CA ASP A 17 9.87 2.39 -3.83
C ASP A 17 11.30 1.80 -3.71
N LEU A 18 11.89 1.42 -4.85
CA LEU A 18 12.99 0.45 -4.98
C LEU A 18 14.40 1.05 -4.74
N HIS A 19 14.53 2.19 -4.06
CA HIS A 19 15.84 2.86 -3.95
C HIS A 19 16.67 2.49 -2.71
N SER A 20 16.14 1.74 -1.74
CA SER A 20 16.84 1.44 -0.47
C SER A 20 17.18 -0.05 -0.25
N ALA A 21 16.77 -0.95 -1.13
CA ALA A 21 17.08 -2.37 -1.01
C ALA A 21 18.30 -2.73 -1.87
N GLN A 22 19.50 -2.66 -1.30
CA GLN A 22 20.53 -3.63 -1.69
C GLN A 22 20.09 -4.99 -1.13
N GLY A 23 19.25 -5.69 -1.89
CA GLY A 23 18.68 -6.95 -1.42
C GLY A 23 17.86 -7.61 -2.51
N SER A 24 18.44 -8.66 -3.10
CA SER A 24 17.83 -9.64 -3.99
C SER A 24 16.89 -9.08 -5.06
N PHE A 25 17.42 -8.96 -6.28
CA PHE A 25 16.62 -9.24 -7.47
C PHE A 25 15.66 -10.40 -7.18
N TYR A 26 14.41 -10.30 -7.63
CA TYR A 26 13.57 -11.49 -7.78
C TYR A 26 14.32 -12.41 -8.74
N GLN A 27 15.15 -13.31 -8.22
CA GLN A 27 15.62 -14.46 -8.97
C GLN A 27 14.49 -15.47 -8.86
N CYS A 28 13.48 -15.25 -9.69
CA CYS A 28 12.38 -16.16 -9.90
C CYS A 28 12.10 -16.21 -11.40
N GLU A 29 13.11 -16.62 -12.16
CA GLU A 29 12.83 -17.32 -13.41
C GLU A 29 12.08 -18.59 -13.01
N GLU A 30 10.74 -18.58 -13.16
CA GLU A 30 9.78 -19.71 -13.12
C GLU A 30 8.60 -19.64 -12.13
N LEU A 31 8.36 -18.55 -11.40
CA LEU A 31 6.98 -18.25 -10.99
C LEU A 31 6.36 -17.39 -12.08
N GLY A 32 5.59 -18.03 -12.97
CA GLY A 32 4.95 -17.34 -14.09
C GLY A 32 4.20 -16.10 -13.62
N GLU A 33 4.17 -15.04 -14.43
CA GLU A 33 3.53 -13.75 -14.13
C GLU A 33 2.14 -13.90 -13.49
N LYS A 34 1.40 -14.93 -13.92
CA LYS A 34 0.11 -15.35 -13.35
C LYS A 34 0.19 -15.68 -11.86
N LEU A 35 1.19 -16.45 -11.43
CA LEU A 35 1.32 -16.82 -10.03
C LEU A 35 1.65 -15.61 -9.15
N ILE A 36 2.55 -14.73 -9.61
CA ILE A 36 2.87 -13.49 -8.90
C ILE A 36 1.60 -12.66 -8.74
N HIS A 37 0.89 -12.44 -9.85
CA HIS A 37 -0.39 -11.73 -9.86
C HIS A 37 -1.40 -12.36 -8.90
N ASP A 38 -1.63 -13.68 -8.98
CA ASP A 38 -2.65 -14.36 -8.19
C ASP A 38 -2.32 -14.33 -6.70
N GLN A 39 -1.04 -14.52 -6.35
CA GLN A 39 -0.57 -14.44 -4.96
C GLN A 39 -0.74 -13.02 -4.41
N ASP A 40 -0.35 -12.01 -5.19
CA ASP A 40 -0.46 -10.61 -4.77
C ASP A 40 -1.91 -10.18 -4.60
N VAL A 41 -2.80 -10.66 -5.48
CA VAL A 41 -4.24 -10.48 -5.38
C VAL A 41 -4.82 -11.17 -4.15
N GLU A 42 -4.35 -12.36 -3.80
CA GLU A 42 -4.86 -13.05 -2.62
C GLU A 42 -4.45 -12.32 -1.33
N TRP A 43 -3.18 -11.90 -1.23
CA TRP A 43 -2.74 -11.03 -0.14
C TRP A 43 -3.53 -9.74 -0.06
N LEU A 44 -3.89 -9.15 -1.20
CA LEU A 44 -4.72 -7.95 -1.23
C LEU A 44 -6.13 -8.22 -0.68
N LYS A 45 -6.72 -9.40 -0.90
CA LYS A 45 -8.02 -9.78 -0.34
C LYS A 45 -7.93 -10.02 1.16
N GLU A 46 -6.84 -10.59 1.64
CA GLU A 46 -6.64 -10.87 3.07
C GLU A 46 -6.32 -9.61 3.89
N ALA A 47 -5.66 -8.64 3.26
CA ALA A 47 -5.26 -7.39 3.91
C ALA A 47 -6.45 -6.62 4.50
N ASP A 48 -6.26 -6.09 5.71
CA ASP A 48 -7.17 -5.13 6.33
C ASP A 48 -6.80 -3.69 5.90
N VAL A 49 -5.50 -3.44 5.69
CA VAL A 49 -4.95 -2.16 5.25
C VAL A 49 -3.93 -2.36 4.13
N VAL A 50 -3.98 -1.49 3.12
CA VAL A 50 -2.96 -1.37 2.08
C VAL A 50 -2.16 -0.09 2.31
N VAL A 51 -0.84 -0.20 2.36
CA VAL A 51 0.07 0.95 2.46
C VAL A 51 0.89 1.03 1.19
N ALA A 52 0.87 2.16 0.49
CA ALA A 52 1.56 2.33 -0.78
C ALA A 52 2.41 3.59 -0.79
N GLU A 53 3.72 3.46 -1.00
CA GLU A 53 4.58 4.58 -1.36
C GLU A 53 4.33 4.95 -2.84
N VAL A 54 3.88 6.17 -3.09
CA VAL A 54 3.40 6.64 -4.41
C VAL A 54 4.19 7.83 -4.94
N THR A 55 5.41 8.05 -4.45
CA THR A 55 6.29 9.10 -4.96
C THR A 55 6.72 8.81 -6.40
N GLN A 56 7.05 7.55 -6.69
CA GLN A 56 7.39 7.09 -8.03
C GLN A 56 6.17 6.41 -8.68
N PRO A 57 5.69 6.89 -9.85
CA PRO A 57 4.63 6.22 -10.59
C PRO A 57 4.97 4.76 -10.90
N SER A 58 4.02 3.86 -10.63
CA SER A 58 4.12 2.42 -10.89
C SER A 58 2.77 1.86 -11.35
N LEU A 59 2.77 1.14 -12.48
CA LEU A 59 1.56 0.49 -13.02
C LEU A 59 1.03 -0.60 -12.08
N GLY A 60 1.92 -1.40 -11.50
CA GLY A 60 1.56 -2.46 -10.55
C GLY A 60 0.92 -1.89 -9.28
N VAL A 61 1.54 -0.86 -8.69
CA VAL A 61 0.98 -0.19 -7.51
C VAL A 61 -0.37 0.46 -7.82
N GLY A 62 -0.49 1.13 -8.97
CA GLY A 62 -1.77 1.69 -9.42
C GLY A 62 -2.86 0.63 -9.63
N TYR A 63 -2.49 -0.52 -10.20
CA TYR A 63 -3.37 -1.67 -10.39
C TYR A 63 -3.89 -2.20 -9.03
N GLU A 64 -3.00 -2.40 -8.07
CA GLU A 64 -3.37 -2.93 -6.75
C GLU A 64 -4.16 -1.92 -5.91
N ILE A 65 -3.85 -0.62 -6.00
CA ILE A 65 -4.68 0.43 -5.38
C ILE A 65 -6.10 0.41 -5.97
N GLY A 66 -6.24 0.34 -7.30
CA GLY A 66 -7.56 0.28 -7.94
C GLY A 66 -8.36 -0.95 -7.49
N ARG A 67 -7.70 -2.10 -7.37
CA ARG A 67 -8.30 -3.33 -6.83
C ARG A 67 -8.65 -3.20 -5.34
N ALA A 68 -7.82 -2.55 -4.54
CA ALA A 68 -8.05 -2.29 -3.12
C ALA A 68 -9.29 -1.42 -2.91
N VAL A 69 -9.47 -0.39 -3.75
CA VAL A 69 -10.67 0.46 -3.76
C VAL A 69 -11.91 -0.39 -4.04
N ALA A 70 -11.88 -1.23 -5.08
CA ALA A 70 -13.00 -2.10 -5.42
C ALA A 70 -13.33 -3.15 -4.34
N LEU A 71 -12.32 -3.60 -3.59
CA LEU A 71 -12.45 -4.53 -2.46
C LEU A 71 -12.81 -3.84 -1.14
N ASN A 72 -13.09 -2.53 -1.18
CA ASN A 72 -13.41 -1.72 -0.02
C ASN A 72 -12.36 -1.79 1.10
N LYS A 73 -11.07 -1.86 0.72
CA LYS A 73 -9.95 -1.86 1.67
C LYS A 73 -9.64 -0.46 2.18
N ARG A 74 -9.03 -0.38 3.36
CA ARG A 74 -8.41 0.86 3.84
C ARG A 74 -7.07 1.03 3.15
N ILE A 75 -6.78 2.23 2.68
CA ILE A 75 -5.62 2.54 1.85
C ILE A 75 -4.94 3.78 2.42
N LEU A 76 -3.64 3.65 2.68
CA LEU A 76 -2.75 4.73 3.03
C LEU A 76 -1.73 4.89 1.89
N CYS A 77 -1.75 6.02 1.20
CA CYS A 77 -0.76 6.41 0.22
C CYS A 77 0.25 7.37 0.86
N LEU A 78 1.54 7.09 0.71
CA LEU A 78 2.64 7.91 1.22
C LEU A 78 3.32 8.62 0.05
N PHE A 79 3.44 9.95 0.11
CA PHE A 79 4.03 10.75 -0.97
C PHE A 79 5.11 11.71 -0.44
N ARG A 80 6.26 11.79 -1.12
CA ARG A 80 7.36 12.71 -0.80
C ARG A 80 7.32 13.94 -1.74
N PRO A 81 6.70 15.06 -1.32
CA PRO A 81 6.56 16.24 -2.19
C PRO A 81 7.89 16.92 -2.53
N LEU A 82 8.91 16.77 -1.68
CA LEU A 82 10.22 17.42 -1.85
C LEU A 82 11.08 16.81 -2.96
N THR A 83 10.61 15.76 -3.63
CA THR A 83 11.34 15.11 -4.73
C THR A 83 11.19 15.82 -6.08
N GLY A 84 10.42 16.91 -6.14
CA GLY A 84 10.10 17.63 -7.38
C GLY A 84 9.12 16.89 -8.29
N ARG A 85 8.59 15.75 -7.83
CA ARG A 85 7.55 14.98 -8.52
C ARG A 85 6.18 15.51 -8.18
N VAL A 86 5.23 15.22 -9.06
CA VAL A 86 3.81 15.54 -8.86
C VAL A 86 3.05 14.23 -8.69
N LEU A 87 2.31 14.11 -7.58
CA LEU A 87 1.44 12.96 -7.35
C LEU A 87 0.35 12.89 -8.43
N SER A 88 0.05 11.68 -8.89
CA SER A 88 -1.04 11.44 -9.84
C SER A 88 -2.35 12.05 -9.33
N ALA A 89 -3.03 12.82 -10.20
CA ALA A 89 -4.33 13.41 -9.90
C ALA A 89 -5.39 12.36 -9.55
N MET A 90 -5.29 11.16 -10.13
CA MET A 90 -6.18 10.04 -9.80
C MET A 90 -6.01 9.54 -8.37
N ILE A 91 -4.77 9.52 -7.86
CA ILE A 91 -4.49 9.10 -6.47
C ILE A 91 -4.86 10.23 -5.51
N ARG A 92 -4.41 11.46 -5.77
CA ARG A 92 -4.72 12.61 -4.91
C ARG A 92 -6.22 12.91 -4.86
N GLY A 93 -6.94 12.72 -5.97
CA GLY A 93 -8.38 12.92 -6.05
C GLY A 93 -9.22 11.79 -5.44
N ALA A 94 -8.62 10.62 -5.14
CA ALA A 94 -9.30 9.51 -4.48
C ALA A 94 -9.37 9.67 -2.94
N GLU A 95 -8.58 10.58 -2.38
CA GLU A 95 -8.61 10.96 -0.96
C GLU A 95 -10.04 11.24 -0.47
N ASN A 96 -10.42 10.60 0.64
CA ASN A 96 -11.75 10.77 1.24
C ASN A 96 -11.75 10.87 2.78
N GLY A 97 -10.58 10.89 3.41
CA GLY A 97 -10.38 11.10 4.84
C GLY A 97 -10.73 9.91 5.73
N VAL A 98 -11.29 8.83 5.17
CA VAL A 98 -11.77 7.68 5.96
C VAL A 98 -11.10 6.40 5.49
N GLN A 99 -11.30 6.06 4.23
CA GLN A 99 -10.90 4.78 3.66
C GLN A 99 -9.70 4.92 2.73
N PHE A 100 -9.58 6.05 2.05
CA PHE A 100 -8.45 6.36 1.19
C PHE A 100 -7.79 7.62 1.73
N GLN A 101 -6.58 7.47 2.24
CA GLN A 101 -5.77 8.55 2.80
C GLN A 101 -4.47 8.72 2.02
N VAL A 102 -4.04 9.96 1.84
CA VAL A 102 -2.83 10.39 1.17
C VAL A 102 -2.06 11.28 2.14
N CYS A 103 -0.93 10.79 2.61
CA CYS A 103 -0.06 11.49 3.53
C CYS A 103 1.20 11.96 2.81
N ASP A 104 1.37 13.28 2.75
CA ASP A 104 2.62 13.88 2.33
C ASP A 104 3.62 13.76 3.51
N TYR A 105 4.80 13.16 3.27
CA TYR A 105 5.80 12.89 4.31
C TYR A 105 7.22 13.25 3.86
N VAL A 106 8.12 13.34 4.83
CA VAL A 106 9.57 13.40 4.62
C VAL A 106 10.21 12.13 5.18
N GLU A 107 11.28 11.64 4.55
CA GLU A 107 11.87 10.32 4.84
C GLU A 107 12.15 10.07 6.33
N LYS A 108 12.70 11.06 7.02
CA LYS A 108 12.99 11.00 8.47
C LYS A 108 11.76 10.80 9.37
N ASP A 109 10.58 11.11 8.87
CA ASP A 109 9.32 11.10 9.61
C ASP A 109 8.40 9.94 9.16
N LEU A 110 8.90 9.02 8.33
CA LEU A 110 8.13 7.89 7.79
C LEU A 110 7.47 7.07 8.90
N GLU A 111 8.28 6.60 9.87
CA GLU A 111 7.80 5.76 10.97
C GLU A 111 6.71 6.47 11.79
N ARG A 112 6.95 7.75 12.14
CA ARG A 112 5.96 8.57 12.85
C ARG A 112 4.67 8.71 12.04
N THR A 113 4.77 8.98 10.74
CA THR A 113 3.60 9.14 9.86
C THR A 113 2.75 7.88 9.82
N ILE A 114 3.41 6.72 9.70
CA ILE A 114 2.73 5.42 9.70
C ILE A 114 2.09 5.15 11.07
N GLN A 115 2.82 5.40 12.16
CA GLN A 115 2.31 5.20 13.52
C GLN A 115 1.06 6.04 13.78
N GLU A 116 1.09 7.34 13.45
CA GLU A 116 -0.06 8.24 13.63
C GLU A 116 -1.30 7.77 12.86
N TYR A 117 -1.13 7.19 11.67
CA TYR A 117 -2.24 6.61 10.92
C TYR A 117 -2.84 5.40 11.66
N PHE A 118 -2.00 4.48 12.15
CA PHE A 118 -2.47 3.29 12.86
C PHE A 118 -3.08 3.59 14.23
N GLU A 119 -2.62 4.64 14.93
CA GLU A 119 -3.22 5.11 16.19
C GLU A 119 -4.64 5.66 15.99
N LYS A 120 -4.89 6.30 14.84
CA LYS A 120 -6.20 6.86 14.47
C LYS A 120 -7.09 5.84 13.75
N LEU A 121 -6.55 4.66 13.45
CA LEU A 121 -7.27 3.66 12.67
C LEU A 121 -8.48 3.17 13.47
N PRO A 122 -9.72 3.36 12.96
CA PRO A 122 -10.88 2.82 13.64
C PRO A 122 -10.79 1.28 13.69
N PRO A 123 -11.47 0.62 14.64
CA PRO A 123 -11.52 -0.84 14.67
C PRO A 123 -11.87 -1.40 13.30
N ALA A 124 -11.26 -2.52 12.90
CA ALA A 124 -11.55 -3.14 11.61
C ALA A 124 -13.07 -3.37 11.46
N PRO A 125 -13.67 -3.18 10.27
CA PRO A 125 -15.06 -3.56 10.06
C PRO A 125 -15.20 -5.03 10.45
N VAL A 126 -16.20 -5.37 11.26
CA VAL A 126 -16.47 -6.76 11.64
C VAL A 126 -16.65 -7.54 10.34
N LYS A 127 -15.81 -8.55 10.11
CA LYS A 127 -15.96 -9.45 8.96
C LYS A 127 -17.35 -10.08 9.08
N MET A 128 -18.29 -9.68 8.24
CA MET A 128 -19.55 -10.41 8.11
C MET A 128 -19.20 -11.74 7.45
N SER A 129 -19.16 -12.80 8.26
CA SER A 129 -19.26 -14.16 7.76
C SER A 129 -20.61 -14.29 7.08
N LEU A 130 -20.59 -14.46 5.75
CA LEU A 130 -21.71 -15.00 4.99
C LEU A 130 -21.84 -16.50 5.26
#